data_AF-A0A7V8X061-F1
#
_entry.id   AF-A0A7V8X061-F1
#
_cell.length_a   1.000
_cell.length_b   1.000
_cell.length_c   1.000
_cell.angle_alpha   90.00
_cell.angle_beta   90.00
_cell.angle_gamma   90.00
#
_symmetry.space_group_name_H-M   'P 1'
#
loop_
_entity.id
_entity.type
_entity.pdbx_description
1 polymer ?
#
loop_
_entity_poly.entity_id
_entity_poly.type
_entity_poly.pdbx_seq_one_letter_code
_entity_poly.pdbx_strand_id
1 'polypeptide(L)'
;PAEVADVAAAFPDAPALLVPTHDGHATFDLPAAVRLRLLAAGVPAPAITVTGLDTRRGTDTWFSDRAERPCGRFALVAAIDAP
;
A
#
# COMPACT_ATOMS: atom_id res chain seq x y z
N PRO A 1 -17.69 7.52 2.63
CA PRO A 1 -17.84 6.07 2.28
C PRO A 1 -17.54 5.21 3.51
N ALA A 2 -18.06 3.98 3.56
CA ALA A 2 -17.81 3.05 4.66
C ALA A 2 -16.30 2.77 4.81
N GLU A 3 -15.60 2.66 3.68
CA GLU A 3 -14.17 2.34 3.60
C GLU A 3 -13.29 3.45 4.23
N VAL A 4 -13.72 4.71 4.13
CA VAL A 4 -13.03 5.84 4.79
C VAL A 4 -13.15 5.72 6.31
N ALA A 5 -14.33 5.34 6.81
CA ALA A 5 -14.54 5.10 8.23
C ALA A 5 -13.75 3.88 8.72
N ASP A 6 -13.68 2.81 7.92
CA ASP A 6 -12.89 1.62 8.24
C ASP A 6 -11.39 1.94 8.36
N VAL A 7 -10.84 2.72 7.42
CA VAL A 7 -9.44 3.17 7.50
C VAL A 7 -9.21 4.05 8.72
N ALA A 8 -10.10 5.00 9.02
CA ALA A 8 -9.98 5.85 10.19
C ALA A 8 -10.04 5.05 11.51
N ALA A 9 -10.91 4.05 11.59
CA ALA A 9 -11.00 3.15 12.75
C ALA A 9 -9.76 2.26 12.89
N ALA A 10 -9.19 1.79 11.78
CA ALA A 10 -7.99 0.97 11.78
C ALA A 10 -6.71 1.77 12.09
N PHE A 11 -6.71 3.08 11.81
CA PHE A 11 -5.55 3.97 11.95
C PHE A 11 -5.94 5.31 12.58
N PRO A 12 -6.34 5.33 13.88
CA PRO A 12 -6.92 6.51 14.51
C PRO A 12 -5.96 7.71 14.56
N ASP A 13 -4.66 7.46 14.66
CA ASP A 13 -3.62 8.49 14.79
C ASP A 13 -2.91 8.83 13.47
N ALA A 14 -3.45 8.40 12.32
CA ALA A 14 -2.80 8.61 11.02
C ALA A 14 -3.76 9.16 9.95
N PRO A 15 -4.34 10.37 10.17
CA PRO A 15 -5.27 10.98 9.21
C PRO A 15 -4.65 11.24 7.83
N ALA A 16 -3.32 11.39 7.76
CA ALA A 16 -2.58 11.59 6.51
C ALA A 16 -2.60 10.38 5.56
N LEU A 17 -3.08 9.21 6.00
CA LEU A 17 -3.22 8.03 5.13
C LEU A 17 -4.29 8.24 4.06
N LEU A 18 -5.27 9.09 4.29
CA LEU A 18 -6.32 9.42 3.34
C LEU A 18 -6.14 10.84 2.84
N VAL A 19 -6.01 10.99 1.52
CA VAL A 19 -5.99 12.32 0.88
C VAL A 19 -7.28 12.49 0.08
N PRO A 20 -8.20 13.38 0.49
CA PRO A 20 -9.42 13.65 -0.26
C PRO A 20 -9.11 14.04 -1.71
N THR A 21 -9.88 13.52 -2.66
CA THR A 21 -9.71 13.85 -4.09
C THR A 21 -10.91 14.63 -4.65
N HIS A 22 -12.12 14.14 -4.39
CA HIS A 22 -13.38 14.77 -4.76
C HIS A 22 -14.49 14.20 -3.85
N ASP A 23 -15.71 14.73 -3.96
CA ASP A 23 -16.80 14.38 -3.04
C ASP A 23 -17.02 12.87 -2.94
N GLY A 24 -16.92 12.35 -1.72
CA GLY A 24 -17.05 10.93 -1.44
C GLY A 24 -15.84 10.07 -1.81
N HIS A 25 -14.70 10.66 -2.20
CA HIS A 25 -13.51 9.92 -2.65
C HIS A 25 -12.21 10.44 -2.02
N ALA A 26 -11.31 9.50 -1.75
CA ALA A 26 -9.96 9.77 -1.28
C ALA A 26 -8.97 8.78 -1.91
N THR A 27 -7.71 9.18 -2.03
CA THR A 27 -6.61 8.23 -2.18
C THR A 27 -6.22 7.68 -0.82
N PHE A 28 -5.71 6.45 -0.81
CA PHE A 28 -5.20 5.78 0.38
C PHE A 28 -3.73 5.43 0.19
N ASP A 29 -2.88 5.90 1.10
CA ASP A 29 -1.46 5.56 1.14
C ASP A 29 -1.26 4.18 1.81
N LEU A 30 -1.46 3.14 1.00
CA LEU A 30 -1.31 1.76 1.44
C LEU A 30 0.13 1.45 1.95
N PRO A 31 1.22 1.88 1.28
CA PRO A 31 2.57 1.70 1.82
C PRO A 31 2.78 2.31 3.20
N ALA A 32 2.32 3.54 3.45
CA ALA A 32 2.42 4.17 4.76
C ALA A 32 1.61 3.41 5.83
N ALA A 33 0.41 2.95 5.50
CA ALA A 33 -0.43 2.15 6.40
C ALA A 33 0.26 0.83 6.82
N VAL A 34 0.87 0.12 5.87
CA VAL A 34 1.64 -1.11 6.15
C VAL A 34 2.86 -0.80 7.02
N ARG A 35 3.60 0.28 6.73
CA ARG A 35 4.73 0.72 7.56
C ARG A 35 4.33 0.98 9.00
N LEU A 36 3.20 1.66 9.24
CA LEU A 36 2.68 1.89 10.59
C LEU A 36 2.37 0.58 11.33
N ARG A 37 1.79 -0.41 10.64
CA ARG A 37 1.53 -1.74 11.22
C ARG A 37 2.82 -2.48 11.58
N LEU A 38 3.84 -2.43 10.74
CA LEU A 38 5.14 -3.05 11.01
C LEU A 38 5.83 -2.40 12.21
N LEU A 39 5.81 -1.07 12.29
CA LEU A 39 6.35 -0.33 13.43
C LEU A 39 5.60 -0.66 14.73
N ALA A 40 4.27 -0.71 14.70
CA ALA A 40 3.45 -1.10 15.84
C ALA A 40 3.71 -2.55 16.28
N ALA A 41 4.11 -3.43 15.35
CA ALA A 41 4.52 -4.79 15.64
C ALA A 41 5.97 -4.91 16.15
N GLY A 42 6.70 -3.79 16.31
CA GLY A 42 8.06 -3.76 16.82
C GLY A 42 9.15 -3.97 15.77
N VAL A 43 8.83 -3.96 14.47
CA VAL A 43 9.85 -4.00 13.41
C VAL A 43 10.65 -2.70 13.43
N PRO A 44 11.99 -2.74 13.54
CA PRO A 44 12.81 -1.53 13.56
C PRO A 44 12.66 -0.74 12.27
N ALA A 45 12.54 0.58 12.35
CA ALA A 45 12.44 1.44 11.17
C ALA A 45 13.57 1.22 10.13
N PRO A 46 14.84 1.00 10.52
CA PRO A 46 15.91 0.71 9.56
C PRO A 46 15.76 -0.64 8.82
N ALA A 47 14.92 -1.54 9.31
CA ALA A 47 14.63 -2.83 8.68
C ALA A 47 13.43 -2.77 7.71
N ILE A 48 12.84 -1.59 7.51
CA ILE A 48 11.68 -1.40 6.62
C ILE A 48 12.11 -0.58 5.40
N THR A 49 12.11 -1.21 4.23
CA THR A 49 12.37 -0.55 2.94
C THR A 49 11.09 -0.38 2.16
N VAL A 50 10.79 0.86 1.73
CA VAL A 50 9.68 1.16 0.82
C VAL A 50 10.24 1.34 -0.59
N THR A 51 9.73 0.57 -1.56
CA THR A 51 10.28 0.53 -2.92
C THR A 51 9.97 1.77 -3.76
N GLY A 52 8.93 2.52 -3.40
CA GLY A 52 8.45 3.67 -4.18
C GLY A 52 7.79 3.30 -5.51
N LEU A 53 7.56 2.01 -5.77
CA LEU A 53 6.96 1.54 -7.02
C LEU A 53 5.44 1.78 -7.03
N ASP A 54 4.96 2.44 -8.08
CA ASP A 54 3.53 2.60 -8.37
C ASP A 54 3.16 1.81 -9.63
N THR A 55 2.47 0.69 -9.45
CA THR A 55 2.04 -0.19 -10.56
C THR A 55 1.13 0.53 -11.55
N ARG A 56 0.34 1.51 -11.10
CA ARG A 56 -0.57 2.28 -11.98
C ARG A 56 0.19 3.23 -12.90
N ARG A 57 1.36 3.73 -12.47
CA ARG A 57 2.21 4.63 -13.28
C ARG A 57 3.27 3.89 -14.09
N GLY A 58 3.70 2.72 -13.64
CA GLY A 58 4.73 1.91 -14.30
C GLY A 58 4.18 0.79 -15.18
N THR A 59 3.13 1.05 -15.96
CA THR A 59 2.41 0.02 -16.74
C THR A 59 3.25 -0.65 -17.83
N ASP A 60 4.35 -0.01 -18.26
CA ASP A 60 5.29 -0.61 -19.22
C ASP A 60 6.07 -1.80 -18.63
N THR A 61 6.06 -1.95 -17.30
CA THR A 61 6.79 -2.99 -16.56
C THR A 61 5.88 -3.84 -15.67
N TRP A 62 4.80 -3.25 -15.12
CA TRP A 62 3.96 -3.87 -14.13
C TRP A 62 2.51 -3.99 -14.59
N PHE A 63 1.89 -5.13 -14.32
CA PHE A 63 0.44 -5.24 -14.41
C PHE A 63 -0.23 -4.34 -13.36
N SER A 64 -1.27 -3.61 -13.77
CA SER A 64 -2.07 -2.78 -12.85
C SER A 64 -3.55 -2.96 -13.11
N ASP A 65 -4.22 -3.62 -12.18
CA ASP A 65 -5.66 -3.85 -12.21
C ASP A 65 -6.46 -2.53 -12.12
N ARG A 66 -5.88 -1.44 -11.61
CA ARG A 66 -6.52 -0.13 -11.63
C ARG A 66 -6.33 0.61 -12.96
N ALA A 67 -5.23 0.37 -13.65
CA ALA A 67 -4.96 1.00 -14.94
C ALA A 67 -5.68 0.28 -16.10
N GLU A 68 -5.70 -1.06 -16.05
CA GLU A 68 -6.27 -1.90 -17.10
C GLU A 68 -6.94 -3.14 -16.51
N ARG A 69 -8.17 -3.42 -16.97
CA ARG A 69 -8.92 -4.65 -16.63
C ARG A 69 -9.50 -5.28 -17.89
N PRO A 70 -9.33 -6.61 -18.10
CA PRO A 70 -8.51 -7.53 -17.29
C PRO A 70 -7.01 -7.28 -17.49
N CYS A 71 -6.17 -7.71 -16.54
CA CYS A 71 -4.71 -7.68 -16.69
C CYS A 71 -4.06 -8.90 -16.01
N GLY A 72 -2.78 -9.13 -16.30
CA GLY A 72 -1.99 -10.19 -15.67
C GLY A 72 -1.74 -9.98 -14.17
N ARG A 73 -0.92 -10.85 -13.58
CA ARG A 73 -0.48 -10.78 -12.18
C ARG A 73 1.03 -11.08 -12.12
N PHE A 74 1.71 -10.52 -11.14
CA PHE A 74 3.10 -10.83 -10.82
C PHE A 74 3.19 -11.33 -9.37
N ALA A 75 4.28 -12.01 -9.03
CA ALA A 75 4.51 -12.58 -7.70
C ALA A 75 5.72 -11.94 -7.02
N LEU A 76 5.63 -11.75 -5.71
CA LEU A 76 6.78 -11.47 -4.85
C LEU A 76 7.24 -12.80 -4.24
N VAL A 77 8.50 -13.16 -4.47
CA VAL A 77 9.09 -14.40 -3.94
C VAL A 77 10.29 -14.04 -3.09
N ALA A 78 10.36 -14.61 -1.88
CA ALA A 78 11.52 -14.56 -1.01
C ALA A 78 11.86 -15.99 -0.59
N ALA A 79 13.13 -16.35 -0.72
CA ALA A 79 13.65 -17.65 -0.33
C ALA A 79 14.95 -17.46 0.46
N ILE A 80 15.23 -18.42 1.33
CA ILE A 80 16.54 -18.59 1.94
C ILE A 80 17.16 -19.76 1.20
N ASP A 81 18.36 -19.58 0.66
CA ASP A 81 19.09 -20.70 0.07
C ASP A 81 19.37 -21.71 1.18
N ALA A 82 19.05 -22.99 0.92
CA ALA A 82 19.50 -24.06 1.80
C ALA A 82 21.03 -24.08 1.81
N PRO A 83 21.67 -24.33 2.96
CA PRO A 83 23.14 -24.36 3.06
C PRO A 83 23.76 -25.42 2.16
#